data_AF-A0A972PBC8-F1
#
_entry.id   AF-A0A972PBC8-F1
#
_cell.length_a   1.000
_cell.length_b   1.000
_cell.length_c   1.000
_cell.angle_alpha   90.00
_cell.angle_beta   90.00
_cell.angle_gamma   90.00
#
_symmetry.space_group_name_H-M   'P 1'
#
loop_
_entity.id
_entity.type
_entity.pdbx_description
1 polymer ?
#
loop_
_entity_poly.entity_id
_entity_poly.type
_entity_poly.pdbx_seq_one_letter_code
_entity_poly.pdbx_strand_id
1 'polypeptide(L)'
;MKKRIVILGSTGSIGRQALEVVSSFPEAFQVVGLAAKRNIDLLEQQVRLFNVPYAAVMDPDAARVFSERLRDLKVTCLKGPEGFTRLAGLPESDLILVAVTGIAGLRPTLEAIYTRKNIALANKETLVAGGNLVMEAARKMGVQIIPVDSEHSAIFQCWERTGEAARVIITGSGGPFRGFSRQELKKVTPEMALRHPTWQMGPKITVDSATLMNKGLEVIEAKWLFGIAYDQIEVVIHPQSIVHGLVVFKDGSVLAQLSWPDMRLPIQYALFFPERRKSGIAPLDLVKAGQLTFEPPDLDTFPCLKLALEAGKIGGTMPAVLNAANEVAVEAFLGGKISFLAIPELISEAMNSHLPRPAPELEEILAADEWGRKHTERLIEMRN
;
A
#
# COMPACT_ATOMS: atom_id res chain seq x y z
N MET A 1 -1.59 -29.38 4.35
CA MET A 1 -2.89 -28.79 3.97
C MET A 1 -2.62 -27.50 3.22
N LYS A 2 -3.35 -27.18 2.14
CA LYS A 2 -3.17 -25.93 1.40
C LYS A 2 -3.60 -24.75 2.26
N LYS A 3 -2.83 -23.66 2.24
CA LYS A 3 -3.24 -22.38 2.84
C LYS A 3 -4.28 -21.73 1.93
N ARG A 4 -5.46 -21.46 2.47
CA ARG A 4 -6.59 -20.86 1.74
C ARG A 4 -6.49 -19.35 1.80
N ILE A 5 -6.47 -18.72 0.63
CA ILE A 5 -6.19 -17.29 0.50
C ILE A 5 -7.35 -16.53 -0.12
N VAL A 6 -7.59 -15.33 0.38
CA VAL A 6 -8.46 -14.33 -0.24
C VAL A 6 -7.57 -13.19 -0.72
N ILE A 7 -7.81 -12.69 -1.95
CA ILE A 7 -7.08 -11.56 -2.50
C ILE A 7 -8.06 -10.42 -2.78
N LEU A 8 -7.99 -9.37 -1.95
CA LEU A 8 -8.72 -8.14 -2.16
C LEU A 8 -7.92 -7.26 -3.12
N GLY A 9 -8.45 -6.96 -4.31
CA GLY A 9 -7.72 -6.22 -5.35
C GLY A 9 -6.96 -7.12 -6.34
N SER A 10 -7.53 -8.28 -6.71
CA SER A 10 -6.88 -9.31 -7.53
C SER A 10 -6.51 -8.86 -8.95
N THR A 11 -7.18 -7.84 -9.47
CA THR A 11 -6.96 -7.30 -10.83
C THR A 11 -5.95 -6.16 -10.85
N GLY A 12 -5.49 -5.69 -9.68
CA GLY A 12 -4.40 -4.71 -9.56
C GLY A 12 -3.02 -5.33 -9.75
N SER A 13 -1.96 -4.50 -9.71
CA SER A 13 -0.58 -4.96 -9.90
C SER A 13 -0.16 -6.04 -8.90
N ILE A 14 -0.38 -5.80 -7.60
CA ILE A 14 -0.04 -6.74 -6.53
C ILE A 14 -0.90 -8.00 -6.62
N GLY A 15 -2.21 -7.87 -6.85
CA GLY A 15 -3.12 -9.01 -6.96
C GLY A 15 -2.74 -9.98 -8.08
N ARG A 16 -2.39 -9.45 -9.26
CA ARG A 16 -1.92 -10.26 -10.39
C ARG A 16 -0.61 -10.97 -10.08
N GLN A 17 0.37 -10.25 -9.53
CA GLN A 17 1.65 -10.84 -9.13
C GLN A 17 1.49 -11.89 -8.03
N ALA A 18 0.56 -11.71 -7.10
CA ALA A 18 0.24 -12.72 -6.09
C ALA A 18 -0.38 -13.97 -6.72
N LEU A 19 -1.26 -13.83 -7.71
CA LEU A 19 -1.79 -14.97 -8.46
C LEU A 19 -0.70 -15.69 -9.26
N GLU A 20 0.30 -14.99 -9.80
CA GLU A 20 1.48 -15.60 -10.43
C GLU A 20 2.31 -16.42 -9.43
N VAL A 21 2.58 -15.86 -8.25
CA VAL A 21 3.26 -16.58 -7.16
C VAL A 21 2.45 -17.82 -6.77
N VAL A 22 1.15 -17.67 -6.53
CA VAL A 22 0.26 -18.78 -6.12
C VAL A 22 0.18 -19.87 -7.19
N SER A 23 0.14 -19.50 -8.47
CA SER A 23 0.16 -20.44 -9.60
C SER A 23 1.43 -21.29 -9.65
N SER A 24 2.53 -20.76 -9.12
CA SER A 24 3.82 -21.47 -9.05
C SER A 24 3.89 -22.48 -7.90
N PHE A 25 2.91 -22.48 -6.97
CA PHE A 25 2.85 -23.38 -5.81
C PHE A 25 1.43 -23.95 -5.58
N PRO A 26 0.86 -24.68 -6.56
CA PRO A 26 -0.51 -25.18 -6.48
C PRO A 26 -0.74 -26.16 -5.33
N GLU A 27 0.30 -26.81 -4.83
CA GLU A 27 0.28 -27.70 -3.66
C GLU A 27 0.27 -26.96 -2.32
N ALA A 28 0.69 -25.70 -2.30
CA ALA A 28 0.79 -24.90 -1.08
C ALA A 28 -0.45 -24.01 -0.86
N PHE A 29 -1.09 -23.54 -1.92
CA PHE A 29 -2.17 -22.55 -1.83
C PHE A 29 -3.47 -22.98 -2.52
N GLN A 30 -4.57 -22.45 -2.00
CA GLN A 30 -5.88 -22.48 -2.66
C GLN A 30 -6.49 -21.09 -2.61
N VAL A 31 -6.83 -20.52 -3.76
CA VAL A 31 -7.55 -19.24 -3.82
C VAL A 31 -9.03 -19.51 -3.53
N VAL A 32 -9.55 -18.96 -2.44
CA VAL A 32 -10.96 -19.13 -2.06
C VAL A 32 -11.80 -17.88 -2.29
N GLY A 33 -11.18 -16.70 -2.40
CA GLY A 33 -11.88 -15.45 -2.67
C GLY A 33 -11.06 -14.46 -3.50
N LEU A 34 -11.70 -13.81 -4.47
CA LEU A 34 -11.10 -12.72 -5.25
C LEU A 34 -12.00 -11.48 -5.24
N ALA A 35 -11.42 -10.29 -5.19
CA ALA A 35 -12.18 -9.05 -5.29
C ALA A 35 -11.56 -8.03 -6.24
N ALA A 36 -12.40 -7.28 -6.95
CA ALA A 36 -11.99 -6.19 -7.83
C ALA A 36 -12.93 -4.99 -7.74
N LYS A 37 -12.45 -3.80 -8.14
CA LYS A 37 -13.29 -2.58 -8.18
C LYS A 37 -14.26 -2.62 -9.36
N ARG A 38 -13.74 -2.53 -10.60
CA ARG A 38 -14.52 -2.45 -11.85
C ARG A 38 -14.04 -3.36 -12.98
N ASN A 39 -12.81 -3.88 -12.93
CA ASN A 39 -12.26 -4.72 -13.99
C ASN A 39 -12.83 -6.16 -13.90
N ILE A 40 -14.08 -6.31 -14.31
CA ILE A 40 -14.82 -7.57 -14.22
C ILE A 40 -14.39 -8.58 -15.28
N ASP A 41 -13.85 -8.13 -16.41
CA ASP A 41 -13.35 -9.02 -17.47
C ASP A 41 -12.16 -9.84 -16.97
N LEU A 42 -11.16 -9.17 -16.36
CA LEU A 42 -10.02 -9.88 -15.79
C LEU A 42 -10.41 -10.69 -14.54
N LEU A 43 -11.31 -10.16 -13.70
CA LEU A 43 -11.78 -10.90 -12.52
C LEU A 43 -12.47 -12.21 -12.93
N GLU A 44 -13.29 -12.21 -13.98
CA GLU A 44 -13.94 -13.40 -14.50
C GLU A 44 -12.93 -14.44 -14.97
N GLN A 45 -11.91 -14.03 -15.74
CA GLN A 45 -10.83 -14.90 -16.17
C GLN A 45 -10.12 -15.55 -14.97
N GLN A 46 -9.83 -14.76 -13.93
CA GLN A 46 -9.19 -15.25 -12.71
C GLN A 46 -10.10 -16.23 -11.94
N VAL A 47 -11.39 -15.92 -11.77
CA VAL A 47 -12.34 -16.81 -11.08
C VAL A 47 -12.43 -18.17 -11.78
N ARG A 48 -12.50 -18.18 -13.11
CA ARG A 48 -12.53 -19.39 -13.93
C ARG A 48 -11.22 -20.18 -13.82
N LEU A 49 -10.07 -19.49 -13.96
CA LEU A 49 -8.75 -20.12 -13.92
C LEU A 49 -8.47 -20.81 -12.58
N PHE A 50 -8.79 -20.14 -11.47
CA PHE A 50 -8.51 -20.64 -10.12
C PHE A 50 -9.69 -21.41 -9.49
N ASN A 51 -10.81 -21.55 -10.20
CA ASN A 51 -12.04 -22.18 -9.71
C ASN A 51 -12.49 -21.62 -8.34
N VAL A 52 -12.54 -20.29 -8.23
CA VAL A 52 -12.73 -19.59 -6.96
C VAL A 52 -14.21 -19.62 -6.54
N PRO A 53 -14.54 -20.08 -5.31
CA PRO A 53 -15.93 -20.18 -4.87
C PRO A 53 -16.60 -18.85 -4.50
N TYR A 54 -15.82 -17.81 -4.18
CA TYR A 54 -16.32 -16.49 -3.82
C TYR A 54 -15.65 -15.37 -4.62
N ALA A 55 -16.44 -14.42 -5.09
CA ALA A 55 -15.93 -13.22 -5.74
C ALA A 55 -16.67 -11.98 -5.28
N ALA A 56 -16.00 -10.85 -5.13
CA ALA A 56 -16.61 -9.57 -4.76
C ALA A 56 -16.31 -8.47 -5.78
N VAL A 57 -17.31 -7.68 -6.13
CA VAL A 57 -17.15 -6.50 -7.01
C VAL A 57 -17.63 -5.25 -6.29
N MET A 58 -16.77 -4.24 -6.22
CA MET A 58 -17.05 -3.02 -5.45
C MET A 58 -18.12 -2.15 -6.13
N ASP A 59 -18.02 -1.99 -7.45
CA ASP A 59 -18.92 -1.17 -8.25
C ASP A 59 -20.27 -1.90 -8.45
N PRO A 60 -21.42 -1.33 -8.03
CA PRO A 60 -22.71 -2.01 -8.10
C PRO A 60 -23.14 -2.42 -9.52
N ASP A 61 -22.88 -1.56 -10.51
CA ASP A 61 -23.26 -1.82 -11.90
C ASP A 61 -22.43 -2.94 -12.50
N ALA A 62 -21.11 -2.88 -12.30
CA ALA A 62 -20.19 -3.93 -12.71
C ALA A 62 -20.51 -5.25 -11.99
N ALA A 63 -20.88 -5.21 -10.70
CA ALA A 63 -21.25 -6.38 -9.92
C ALA A 63 -22.49 -7.10 -10.47
N ARG A 64 -23.48 -6.34 -10.97
CA ARG A 64 -24.66 -6.91 -11.64
C ARG A 64 -24.26 -7.68 -12.89
N VAL A 65 -23.51 -7.05 -13.79
CA VAL A 65 -23.04 -7.68 -15.04
C VAL A 65 -22.18 -8.90 -14.74
N PHE A 66 -21.25 -8.80 -13.79
CA PHE A 66 -20.38 -9.89 -13.40
C PHE A 66 -21.15 -11.11 -12.88
N SER A 67 -22.19 -10.90 -12.07
CA SER A 67 -23.03 -11.99 -11.57
C SER A 67 -23.79 -12.71 -12.68
N GLU A 68 -24.18 -11.99 -13.75
CA GLU A 68 -24.84 -12.58 -14.92
C GLU A 68 -23.88 -13.47 -15.73
N ARG A 69 -22.61 -13.08 -15.83
CA ARG A 69 -21.58 -13.82 -16.59
C ARG A 69 -21.12 -15.13 -15.94
N LEU A 70 -21.28 -15.26 -14.62
CA LEU A 70 -20.85 -16.44 -13.86
C LEU A 70 -21.99 -17.41 -13.56
N ARG A 71 -23.16 -17.28 -14.20
CA ARG A 71 -24.33 -18.17 -13.97
C ARG A 71 -24.05 -19.64 -14.27
N ASP A 72 -23.07 -19.92 -15.12
CA ASP A 72 -22.62 -21.27 -15.45
C ASP A 72 -21.73 -21.89 -14.35
N LEU A 73 -21.24 -21.10 -13.40
CA LEU A 73 -20.37 -21.54 -12.31
C LEU A 73 -21.09 -21.52 -10.96
N LYS A 74 -20.61 -22.35 -10.03
CA LYS A 74 -21.03 -22.31 -8.62
C LYS A 74 -20.19 -21.30 -7.84
N VAL A 75 -20.38 -20.01 -8.11
CA VAL A 75 -19.65 -18.91 -7.46
C VAL A 75 -20.62 -18.01 -6.71
N THR A 76 -20.29 -17.66 -5.47
CA THR A 76 -21.03 -16.66 -4.71
C THR A 76 -20.49 -15.27 -5.04
N CYS A 77 -21.29 -14.47 -5.75
CA CYS A 77 -20.94 -13.09 -6.09
C CYS A 77 -21.43 -12.11 -5.01
N LEU A 78 -20.49 -11.54 -4.27
CA LEU A 78 -20.69 -10.49 -3.28
C LEU A 78 -20.56 -9.10 -3.93
N LYS A 79 -21.19 -8.09 -3.35
CA LYS A 79 -21.31 -6.75 -3.95
C LYS A 79 -20.97 -5.65 -2.96
N GLY A 80 -20.33 -4.60 -3.45
CA GLY A 80 -20.09 -3.38 -2.69
C GLY A 80 -19.10 -3.53 -1.53
N PRO A 81 -18.99 -2.47 -0.70
CA PRO A 81 -18.13 -2.47 0.50
C PRO A 81 -18.44 -3.60 1.48
N GLU A 82 -19.73 -3.94 1.65
CA GLU A 82 -20.19 -5.03 2.51
C GLU A 82 -19.72 -6.38 1.96
N GLY A 83 -19.73 -6.54 0.64
CA GLY A 83 -19.22 -7.73 -0.04
C GLY A 83 -17.72 -7.93 0.17
N PHE A 84 -16.92 -6.86 0.09
CA PHE A 84 -15.48 -6.91 0.40
C PHE A 84 -15.23 -7.29 1.85
N THR A 85 -16.00 -6.70 2.78
CA THR A 85 -15.91 -6.97 4.22
C THR A 85 -16.23 -8.44 4.49
N ARG A 86 -17.35 -8.95 3.98
CA ARG A 86 -17.73 -10.36 4.11
C ARG A 86 -16.71 -11.32 3.48
N LEU A 87 -16.13 -10.97 2.34
CA LEU A 87 -15.11 -11.79 1.68
C LEU A 87 -13.84 -11.90 2.54
N ALA A 88 -13.44 -10.81 3.21
CA ALA A 88 -12.29 -10.79 4.10
C ALA A 88 -12.50 -11.65 5.36
N GLY A 89 -13.75 -11.76 5.83
CA GLY A 89 -14.14 -12.55 7.00
C GLY A 89 -14.52 -14.01 6.74
N LEU A 90 -14.28 -14.56 5.54
CA LEU A 90 -14.70 -15.92 5.20
C LEU A 90 -14.16 -16.97 6.21
N PRO A 91 -15.00 -17.83 6.81
CA PRO A 91 -14.55 -18.84 7.78
C PRO A 91 -13.46 -19.76 7.25
N GLU A 92 -13.52 -20.10 5.97
CA GLU A 92 -12.60 -20.98 5.25
C GLU A 92 -11.33 -20.29 4.74
N SER A 93 -11.12 -18.99 4.96
CA SER A 93 -9.83 -18.35 4.64
C SER A 93 -8.84 -18.55 5.80
N ASP A 94 -7.55 -18.61 5.46
CA ASP A 94 -6.45 -18.66 6.43
C ASP A 94 -5.61 -17.38 6.39
N LEU A 95 -5.50 -16.76 5.21
CA LEU A 95 -4.73 -15.54 4.96
C LEU A 95 -5.48 -14.61 4.00
N ILE A 96 -5.54 -13.32 4.32
CA ILE A 96 -6.10 -12.28 3.46
C ILE A 96 -4.97 -11.42 2.91
N LEU A 97 -4.81 -11.38 1.59
CA LEU A 97 -3.98 -10.40 0.90
C LEU A 97 -4.81 -9.14 0.63
N VAL A 98 -4.47 -8.05 1.30
CA VAL A 98 -5.12 -6.75 1.13
C VAL A 98 -4.30 -5.92 0.15
N ALA A 99 -4.71 -5.95 -1.12
CA ALA A 99 -4.05 -5.30 -2.26
C ALA A 99 -4.97 -4.29 -2.97
N VAL A 100 -6.02 -3.84 -2.28
CA VAL A 100 -6.86 -2.70 -2.71
C VAL A 100 -6.09 -1.40 -2.53
N THR A 101 -6.51 -0.35 -3.23
CA THR A 101 -5.93 1.00 -3.09
C THR A 101 -6.78 1.86 -2.16
N GLY A 102 -6.12 2.76 -1.43
CA GLY A 102 -6.80 3.75 -0.59
C GLY A 102 -7.47 3.17 0.65
N ILE A 103 -8.35 3.96 1.28
CA ILE A 103 -8.98 3.60 2.55
C ILE A 103 -9.96 2.42 2.48
N ALA A 104 -10.33 2.00 1.27
CA ALA A 104 -11.26 0.88 1.05
C ALA A 104 -10.79 -0.45 1.66
N GLY A 105 -9.49 -0.57 1.98
CA GLY A 105 -8.93 -1.74 2.67
C GLY A 105 -9.17 -1.76 4.18
N LEU A 106 -9.50 -0.63 4.82
CA LEU A 106 -9.52 -0.51 6.28
C LEU A 106 -10.58 -1.41 6.94
N ARG A 107 -11.86 -1.26 6.54
CA ARG A 107 -12.96 -2.06 7.11
C ARG A 107 -12.79 -3.56 6.83
N PRO A 108 -12.47 -4.01 5.60
CA PRO A 108 -12.17 -5.43 5.34
C PRO A 108 -11.00 -5.97 6.16
N THR A 109 -9.96 -5.16 6.39
CA THR A 109 -8.82 -5.58 7.22
C THR A 109 -9.22 -5.80 8.67
N LEU A 110 -10.02 -4.90 9.26
CA LEU A 110 -10.55 -5.07 10.61
C LEU A 110 -11.44 -6.31 10.73
N GLU A 111 -12.31 -6.56 9.76
CA GLU A 111 -13.15 -7.77 9.73
C GLU A 111 -12.32 -9.06 9.68
N ALA A 112 -11.31 -9.10 8.82
CA ALA A 112 -10.38 -10.22 8.75
C ALA A 112 -9.67 -10.46 10.10
N ILE A 113 -9.28 -9.38 10.80
CA ILE A 113 -8.68 -9.47 12.13
C ILE A 113 -9.68 -10.03 13.16
N TYR A 114 -10.92 -9.53 13.19
CA TYR A 114 -11.95 -9.99 14.13
C TYR A 114 -12.36 -11.44 13.89
N THR A 115 -12.24 -11.92 12.66
CA THR A 115 -12.43 -13.32 12.27
C THR A 115 -11.14 -14.16 12.36
N ARG A 116 -10.09 -13.61 13.00
CA ARG A 116 -8.79 -14.26 13.29
C ARG A 116 -8.00 -14.72 12.07
N LYS A 117 -8.06 -13.96 10.97
CA LYS A 117 -7.30 -14.24 9.74
C LYS A 117 -6.00 -13.48 9.76
N ASN A 118 -4.90 -14.14 9.40
CA ASN A 118 -3.65 -13.43 9.17
C ASN A 118 -3.79 -12.52 7.94
N ILE A 119 -3.05 -11.41 7.95
CA ILE A 119 -3.12 -10.39 6.91
C ILE A 119 -1.76 -10.27 6.23
N ALA A 120 -1.74 -10.43 4.91
CA ALA A 120 -0.66 -9.94 4.06
C ALA A 120 -1.08 -8.55 3.56
N LEU A 121 -0.44 -7.50 4.06
CA LEU A 121 -0.88 -6.12 3.87
C LEU A 121 -0.01 -5.39 2.85
N ALA A 122 -0.57 -5.10 1.67
CA ALA A 122 0.07 -4.29 0.64
C ALA A 122 -0.50 -2.86 0.56
N ASN A 123 -1.69 -2.66 1.13
CA ASN A 123 -2.37 -1.37 1.16
C ASN A 123 -1.90 -0.52 2.34
N LYS A 124 -0.88 0.30 2.12
CA LYS A 124 -0.33 1.22 3.12
C LYS A 124 -1.37 2.18 3.67
N GLU A 125 -2.32 2.63 2.84
CA GLU A 125 -3.35 3.59 3.23
C GLU A 125 -4.23 3.12 4.39
N THR A 126 -4.40 1.80 4.57
CA THR A 126 -5.07 1.22 5.75
C THR A 126 -4.36 1.59 7.05
N LEU A 127 -3.02 1.49 7.10
CA LEU A 127 -2.25 1.85 8.29
C LEU A 127 -2.01 3.35 8.40
N VAL A 128 -1.97 4.07 7.28
CA VAL A 128 -1.93 5.54 7.30
C VAL A 128 -3.18 6.09 7.98
N ALA A 129 -4.37 5.68 7.55
CA ALA A 129 -5.62 6.23 8.05
C ALA A 129 -6.04 5.65 9.41
N GLY A 130 -5.84 4.34 9.62
CA GLY A 130 -6.38 3.63 10.79
C GLY A 130 -5.38 2.72 11.51
N GLY A 131 -4.09 3.05 11.46
CA GLY A 131 -3.02 2.22 12.01
C GLY A 131 -3.19 1.87 13.50
N ASN A 132 -3.68 2.79 14.33
CA ASN A 132 -3.99 2.52 15.74
C ASN A 132 -5.04 1.41 15.89
N LEU A 133 -6.16 1.51 15.17
CA LEU A 133 -7.26 0.54 15.24
C LEU A 133 -6.81 -0.83 14.75
N VAL A 134 -6.12 -0.87 13.61
CA VAL A 134 -5.67 -2.11 12.98
C VAL A 134 -4.66 -2.83 13.87
N MET A 135 -3.62 -2.13 14.34
CA MET A 135 -2.58 -2.76 15.15
C MET A 135 -3.08 -3.15 16.54
N GLU A 136 -3.97 -2.37 17.15
CA GLU A 136 -4.60 -2.73 18.43
C GLU A 136 -5.49 -3.96 18.29
N ALA A 137 -6.35 -4.00 17.26
CA ALA A 137 -7.20 -5.16 16.99
C ALA A 137 -6.36 -6.41 16.71
N ALA A 138 -5.31 -6.30 15.88
CA ALA A 138 -4.43 -7.42 15.57
C ALA A 138 -3.77 -7.99 16.82
N ARG A 139 -3.27 -7.12 17.71
CA ARG A 139 -2.69 -7.53 19.01
C ARG A 139 -3.73 -8.21 19.91
N LYS A 140 -4.94 -7.66 20.04
CA LYS A 140 -6.02 -8.25 20.85
C LYS A 140 -6.46 -9.62 20.35
N MET A 141 -6.52 -9.80 19.03
CA MET A 141 -7.00 -11.03 18.40
C MET A 141 -5.90 -12.08 18.17
N GLY A 142 -4.63 -11.74 18.42
CA GLY A 142 -3.48 -12.62 18.17
C GLY A 142 -3.21 -12.85 16.68
N VAL A 143 -3.60 -11.90 15.83
CA VAL A 143 -3.48 -11.95 14.38
C VAL A 143 -2.15 -11.36 13.93
N GLN A 144 -1.51 -11.98 12.93
CA GLN A 144 -0.30 -11.46 12.33
C GLN A 144 -0.63 -10.51 11.18
N ILE A 145 -0.01 -9.32 11.18
CA ILE A 145 0.07 -8.41 10.03
C ILE A 145 1.46 -8.57 9.43
N ILE A 146 1.50 -9.01 8.18
CA ILE A 146 2.73 -9.30 7.44
C ILE A 146 2.84 -8.29 6.29
N PRO A 147 3.83 -7.37 6.31
CA PRO A 147 3.94 -6.35 5.29
C PRO A 147 4.34 -6.94 3.93
N VAL A 148 3.64 -6.48 2.89
CA VAL A 148 3.92 -6.77 1.49
C VAL A 148 4.59 -5.59 0.80
N ASP A 149 4.41 -4.36 1.31
CA ASP A 149 5.16 -3.21 0.82
C ASP A 149 6.67 -3.47 0.93
N SER A 150 7.44 -3.08 -0.08
CA SER A 150 8.78 -3.64 -0.30
C SER A 150 9.73 -3.29 0.83
N GLU A 151 9.67 -2.03 1.28
CA GLU A 151 10.50 -1.47 2.32
C GLU A 151 10.15 -2.03 3.69
N HIS A 152 8.86 -2.17 4.01
CA HIS A 152 8.44 -2.75 5.28
C HIS A 152 8.63 -4.26 5.30
N SER A 153 8.47 -4.94 4.17
CA SER A 153 8.82 -6.36 4.05
C SER A 153 10.31 -6.57 4.27
N ALA A 154 11.16 -5.68 3.75
CA ALA A 154 12.60 -5.68 3.98
C ALA A 154 12.94 -5.47 5.46
N ILE A 155 12.37 -4.43 6.08
CA ILE A 155 12.54 -4.15 7.51
C ILE A 155 12.07 -5.35 8.34
N PHE A 156 10.89 -5.90 8.04
CA PHE A 156 10.32 -7.05 8.75
C PHE A 156 11.16 -8.33 8.61
N GLN A 157 11.85 -8.53 7.48
CA GLN A 157 12.80 -9.63 7.29
C GLN A 157 14.09 -9.46 8.09
N CYS A 158 14.50 -8.22 8.36
CA CYS A 158 15.63 -7.88 9.22
C CYS A 158 15.22 -7.71 10.69
N TRP A 159 13.92 -7.64 10.99
CA TRP A 159 13.39 -7.32 12.30
C TRP A 159 13.52 -8.51 13.25
N GLU A 160 14.51 -8.47 14.12
CA GLU A 160 14.60 -9.42 15.21
C GLU A 160 13.58 -9.05 16.29
N ARG A 161 12.68 -9.97 16.66
CA ARG A 161 11.71 -9.74 17.74
C ARG A 161 12.37 -9.60 19.13
N THR A 162 13.67 -9.85 19.24
CA THR A 162 14.44 -9.92 20.48
C THR A 162 15.55 -8.86 20.58
N GLY A 163 15.79 -8.07 19.53
CA GLY A 163 16.76 -6.96 19.53
C GLY A 163 16.05 -5.61 19.50
N GLU A 164 16.39 -4.71 20.41
CA GLU A 164 15.80 -3.36 20.43
C GLU A 164 16.35 -2.56 19.24
N ALA A 165 15.64 -2.56 18.12
CA ALA A 165 15.95 -1.68 17.00
C ALA A 165 16.02 -0.22 17.49
N ALA A 166 17.14 0.44 17.22
CA ALA A 166 17.35 1.84 17.57
C ALA A 166 16.63 2.76 16.59
N ARG A 167 16.66 2.42 15.29
CA ARG A 167 15.97 3.13 14.21
C ARG A 167 15.81 2.23 12.98
N VAL A 168 14.91 2.60 12.08
CA VAL A 168 14.81 2.01 10.74
C VAL A 168 15.15 3.02 9.68
N ILE A 169 15.64 2.53 8.55
CA ILE A 169 15.91 3.33 7.37
C ILE A 169 15.01 2.81 6.25
N ILE A 170 14.13 3.67 5.76
CA ILE A 170 13.24 3.41 4.63
C ILE A 170 13.91 4.03 3.39
N THR A 171 14.34 3.18 2.47
CA THR A 171 14.99 3.60 1.23
C THR A 171 13.96 3.92 0.15
N GLY A 172 14.12 5.02 -0.61
CA GLY A 172 13.26 5.35 -1.76
C GLY A 172 14.04 5.56 -3.05
N SER A 173 13.43 5.31 -4.21
CA SER A 173 14.09 5.54 -5.51
C SER A 173 14.40 7.02 -5.81
N GLY A 174 13.67 7.94 -5.16
CA GLY A 174 13.65 9.36 -5.47
C GLY A 174 12.70 9.75 -6.61
N GLY A 175 12.05 8.76 -7.26
CA GLY A 175 11.12 8.99 -8.36
C GLY A 175 11.78 9.50 -9.65
N PRO A 176 10.98 9.74 -10.71
CA PRO A 176 11.47 10.19 -12.02
C PRO A 176 12.05 11.61 -12.04
N PHE A 177 11.76 12.42 -11.01
CA PHE A 177 12.15 13.83 -10.96
C PHE A 177 13.26 14.11 -9.94
N ARG A 178 13.92 13.07 -9.44
CA ARG A 178 15.10 13.20 -8.59
C ARG A 178 16.13 14.13 -9.25
N GLY A 179 16.51 15.21 -8.54
CA GLY A 179 17.45 16.23 -9.02
C GLY A 179 16.84 17.35 -9.86
N PHE A 180 15.51 17.36 -10.09
CA PHE A 180 14.83 18.48 -10.74
C PHE A 180 14.76 19.68 -9.79
N SER A 181 14.82 20.87 -10.37
CA SER A 181 14.51 22.13 -9.70
C SER A 181 13.00 22.42 -9.71
N ARG A 182 12.57 23.32 -8.82
CA ARG A 182 11.18 23.80 -8.79
C ARG A 182 10.70 24.41 -10.12
N GLN A 183 11.59 25.00 -10.93
CA GLN A 183 11.22 25.54 -12.24
C GLN A 183 10.99 24.44 -13.28
N GLU A 184 11.75 23.34 -13.20
CA GLU A 184 11.54 22.17 -14.07
C GLU A 184 10.23 21.46 -13.72
N LEU A 185 9.90 21.35 -12.43
CA LEU A 185 8.64 20.75 -11.98
C LEU A 185 7.38 21.46 -12.49
N LYS A 186 7.44 22.75 -12.83
CA LYS A 186 6.31 23.47 -13.45
C LYS A 186 5.89 22.89 -14.80
N LYS A 187 6.79 22.19 -15.49
CA LYS A 187 6.58 21.62 -16.83
C LYS A 187 6.21 20.14 -16.79
N VAL A 188 6.13 19.54 -15.61
CA VAL A 188 5.84 18.11 -15.46
C VAL A 188 4.41 17.81 -15.88
N THR A 189 4.27 16.80 -16.74
CA THR A 189 2.98 16.25 -17.17
C THR A 189 2.72 14.88 -16.57
N PRO A 190 1.48 14.37 -16.61
CA PRO A 190 1.16 13.00 -16.20
C PRO A 190 2.01 11.95 -16.91
N GLU A 191 2.22 12.08 -18.21
CA GLU A 191 3.00 11.13 -19.01
C GLU A 191 4.47 11.09 -18.57
N MET A 192 5.02 12.23 -18.13
CA MET A 192 6.37 12.28 -17.55
C MET A 192 6.40 11.57 -16.20
N ALA A 193 5.41 11.83 -15.33
CA ALA A 193 5.36 11.25 -13.99
C ALA A 193 5.23 9.72 -14.04
N LEU A 194 4.50 9.18 -15.02
CA LEU A 194 4.28 7.75 -15.19
C LEU A 194 5.52 6.95 -15.65
N ARG A 195 6.65 7.61 -15.95
CA ARG A 195 7.90 6.96 -16.40
C ARG A 195 8.85 6.72 -15.22
N HIS A 196 8.47 5.83 -14.32
CA HIS A 196 9.30 5.51 -13.15
C HIS A 196 10.62 4.81 -13.56
N PRO A 197 11.79 5.17 -12.98
CA PRO A 197 13.10 4.70 -13.43
C PRO A 197 13.44 3.24 -13.11
N THR A 198 12.74 2.62 -12.15
CA THR A 198 13.07 1.27 -11.63
C THR A 198 11.86 0.33 -11.62
N TRP A 199 10.74 0.77 -11.06
CA TRP A 199 9.53 -0.03 -10.90
C TRP A 199 8.49 0.16 -12.01
N GLN A 200 7.76 -0.90 -12.35
CA GLN A 200 6.51 -0.82 -13.12
C GLN A 200 5.32 -0.92 -12.16
N MET A 201 4.60 0.19 -11.96
CA MET A 201 3.56 0.30 -10.93
C MET A 201 2.28 0.94 -11.47
N GLY A 202 1.23 0.94 -10.64
CA GLY A 202 -0.02 1.62 -10.98
C GLY A 202 0.12 3.15 -11.01
N PRO A 203 -0.76 3.88 -11.72
CA PRO A 203 -0.62 5.33 -11.92
C PRO A 203 -0.50 6.14 -10.63
N LYS A 204 -1.34 5.88 -9.62
CA LYS A 204 -1.37 6.62 -8.35
C LYS A 204 -0.04 6.52 -7.60
N ILE A 205 0.45 5.30 -7.34
CA ILE A 205 1.71 5.09 -6.63
C ILE A 205 2.91 5.64 -7.42
N THR A 206 2.85 5.62 -8.75
CA THR A 206 3.90 6.21 -9.58
C THR A 206 3.98 7.73 -9.41
N VAL A 207 2.84 8.43 -9.34
CA VAL A 207 2.80 9.87 -9.03
C VAL A 207 3.21 10.13 -7.57
N ASP A 208 2.76 9.32 -6.62
CA ASP A 208 3.19 9.43 -5.22
C ASP A 208 4.71 9.25 -5.06
N SER A 209 5.32 8.37 -5.84
CA SER A 209 6.78 8.21 -5.89
C SER A 209 7.45 9.47 -6.45
N ALA A 210 6.89 10.05 -7.51
CA ALA A 210 7.39 11.28 -8.11
C ALA A 210 7.32 12.50 -7.19
N THR A 211 6.35 12.55 -6.27
CA THR A 211 6.20 13.63 -5.28
C THR A 211 6.90 13.35 -3.95
N LEU A 212 7.47 12.14 -3.77
CA LEU A 212 7.88 11.57 -2.48
C LEU A 212 6.74 11.39 -1.45
N MET A 213 5.47 11.62 -1.82
CA MET A 213 4.34 11.30 -0.94
C MET A 213 4.32 9.81 -0.60
N ASN A 214 4.68 8.94 -1.54
CA ASN A 214 4.74 7.49 -1.30
C ASN A 214 5.59 7.18 -0.07
N LYS A 215 6.79 7.76 0.00
CA LYS A 215 7.71 7.57 1.12
C LYS A 215 7.17 8.18 2.41
N GLY A 216 6.44 9.29 2.33
CA GLY A 216 5.74 9.89 3.46
C GLY A 216 4.68 8.96 4.07
N LEU A 217 3.85 8.33 3.23
CA LEU A 217 2.86 7.35 3.65
C LEU A 217 3.52 6.13 4.30
N GLU A 218 4.64 5.66 3.73
CA GLU A 218 5.40 4.53 4.25
C GLU A 218 6.04 4.81 5.62
N VAL A 219 6.43 6.06 5.90
CA VAL A 219 6.89 6.45 7.26
C VAL A 219 5.76 6.31 8.29
N ILE A 220 4.54 6.75 7.95
CA ILE A 220 3.38 6.59 8.83
C ILE A 220 3.08 5.10 9.03
N GLU A 221 3.14 4.30 7.97
CA GLU A 221 2.96 2.85 8.05
C GLU A 221 4.02 2.17 8.95
N ALA A 222 5.29 2.55 8.82
CA ALA A 222 6.38 1.96 9.60
C ALA A 222 6.25 2.23 11.11
N LYS A 223 5.79 3.44 11.50
CA LYS A 223 5.47 3.77 12.90
C LYS A 223 4.52 2.73 13.50
N TRP A 224 3.52 2.30 12.74
CA TRP A 224 2.49 1.37 13.20
C TRP A 224 2.96 -0.08 13.16
N LEU A 225 3.55 -0.53 12.05
CA LEU A 225 4.00 -1.92 11.89
C LEU A 225 5.06 -2.31 12.93
N PHE A 226 5.99 -1.42 13.21
CA PHE A 226 7.16 -1.72 14.03
C PHE A 226 7.12 -1.09 15.43
N GLY A 227 6.10 -0.29 15.73
CA GLY A 227 5.93 0.33 17.05
C GLY A 227 7.00 1.38 17.41
N ILE A 228 7.80 1.82 16.45
CA ILE A 228 8.91 2.78 16.62
C ILE A 228 8.43 4.23 16.50
N ALA A 229 9.09 5.18 17.16
CA ALA A 229 8.73 6.61 17.06
C ALA A 229 9.17 7.24 15.72
N TYR A 230 8.55 8.36 15.33
CA TYR A 230 8.82 9.01 14.03
C TYR A 230 10.26 9.51 13.88
N ASP A 231 10.90 9.93 14.98
CA ASP A 231 12.30 10.32 15.04
C ASP A 231 13.28 9.13 14.89
N GLN A 232 12.78 7.90 15.05
CA GLN A 232 13.50 6.65 14.80
C GLN A 232 13.30 6.12 13.38
N ILE A 233 12.67 6.90 12.48
CA ILE A 233 12.45 6.51 11.08
C ILE A 233 13.20 7.50 10.20
N GLU A 234 14.24 7.00 9.53
CA GLU A 234 15.02 7.78 8.57
C GLU A 234 14.60 7.44 7.14
N VAL A 235 14.48 8.46 6.28
CA VAL A 235 14.25 8.28 4.85
C VAL A 235 15.55 8.55 4.11
N VAL A 236 15.96 7.62 3.26
CA VAL A 236 17.17 7.73 2.45
C VAL A 236 16.83 7.48 0.98
N ILE A 237 17.34 8.30 0.08
CA ILE A 237 17.18 8.06 -1.35
C ILE A 237 18.28 7.10 -1.83
N HIS A 238 17.84 5.98 -2.39
CA HIS A 238 18.64 4.91 -2.97
C HIS A 238 18.13 4.63 -4.40
N PRO A 239 18.67 5.33 -5.42
CA PRO A 239 18.11 5.30 -6.78
C PRO A 239 18.09 3.92 -7.43
N GLN A 240 19.02 3.04 -7.05
CA GLN A 240 19.14 1.70 -7.63
C GLN A 240 18.04 0.74 -7.16
N SER A 241 17.31 1.07 -6.08
CA SER A 241 16.21 0.25 -5.54
C SER A 241 16.61 -1.22 -5.26
N ILE A 242 17.86 -1.45 -4.80
CA ILE A 242 18.38 -2.78 -4.47
C ILE A 242 18.37 -3.03 -2.96
N VAL A 243 18.80 -2.04 -2.18
CA VAL A 243 18.58 -2.04 -0.73
C VAL A 243 17.16 -1.55 -0.49
N HIS A 244 16.30 -2.41 0.06
CA HIS A 244 14.88 -2.10 0.24
C HIS A 244 14.55 -1.56 1.63
N GLY A 245 15.34 -1.89 2.65
CA GLY A 245 15.09 -1.41 4.00
C GLY A 245 16.19 -1.88 4.94
N LEU A 246 16.45 -1.06 5.97
CA LEU A 246 17.50 -1.33 6.95
C LEU A 246 16.98 -1.19 8.37
N VAL A 247 17.50 -2.02 9.26
CA VAL A 247 17.29 -1.97 10.71
C VAL A 247 18.63 -1.67 11.36
N VAL A 248 18.68 -0.59 12.12
CA VAL A 248 19.87 -0.21 12.90
C VAL A 248 19.62 -0.61 14.35
N PHE A 249 20.53 -1.39 14.92
CA PHE A 249 20.45 -1.89 16.28
C PHE A 249 21.23 -1.01 17.26
N LYS A 250 20.93 -1.15 18.56
CA LYS A 250 21.56 -0.34 19.62
C LYS A 250 23.08 -0.55 19.76
N ASP A 251 23.62 -1.66 19.25
CA ASP A 251 25.06 -1.94 19.22
C ASP A 251 25.78 -1.28 18.02
N GLY A 252 25.04 -0.57 17.17
CA GLY A 252 25.55 0.08 15.97
C GLY A 252 25.58 -0.83 14.73
N SER A 253 25.20 -2.11 14.85
CA SER A 253 25.06 -2.99 13.70
C SER A 253 23.86 -2.59 12.83
N VAL A 254 23.95 -2.92 11.54
CA VAL A 254 22.88 -2.66 10.57
C VAL A 254 22.61 -3.92 9.78
N LEU A 255 21.36 -4.36 9.76
CA LEU A 255 20.88 -5.39 8.84
C LEU A 255 20.09 -4.73 7.73
N ALA A 256 20.29 -5.21 6.51
CA ALA A 256 19.58 -4.74 5.33
C ALA A 256 19.11 -5.93 4.49
N GLN A 257 17.91 -5.81 3.92
CA GLN A 257 17.43 -6.75 2.91
C GLN A 257 17.70 -6.19 1.52
N LEU A 258 18.37 -7.01 0.70
CA LEU A 258 18.76 -6.66 -0.66
C LEU A 258 18.15 -7.65 -1.68
N SER A 259 17.67 -7.13 -2.79
CA SER A 259 17.22 -7.92 -3.94
C SER A 259 17.15 -7.09 -5.21
N TRP A 260 16.89 -7.74 -6.35
CA TRP A 260 16.38 -7.02 -7.52
C TRP A 260 14.98 -6.44 -7.22
N PRO A 261 14.60 -5.29 -7.80
CA PRO A 261 13.30 -4.68 -7.58
C PRO A 261 12.17 -5.50 -8.22
N ASP A 262 11.65 -6.47 -7.46
CA ASP A 262 10.59 -7.39 -7.89
C ASP A 262 9.60 -7.66 -6.73
N MET A 263 8.36 -7.18 -6.88
CA MET A 263 7.34 -7.31 -5.84
C MET A 263 6.91 -8.75 -5.57
N ARG A 264 7.22 -9.70 -6.46
CA ARG A 264 6.94 -11.12 -6.21
C ARG A 264 7.74 -11.64 -5.01
N LEU A 265 8.89 -11.05 -4.67
CA LEU A 265 9.66 -11.41 -3.46
C LEU A 265 8.90 -11.09 -2.15
N PRO A 266 8.54 -9.82 -1.85
CA PRO A 266 7.82 -9.51 -0.62
C PRO A 266 6.42 -10.14 -0.59
N ILE A 267 5.74 -10.27 -1.74
CA ILE A 267 4.48 -11.02 -1.83
C ILE A 267 4.69 -12.48 -1.42
N GLN A 268 5.66 -13.18 -2.02
CA GLN A 268 5.94 -14.58 -1.70
C GLN A 268 6.33 -14.75 -0.23
N TYR A 269 7.15 -13.85 0.31
CA TYR A 269 7.52 -13.85 1.71
C TYR A 269 6.30 -13.75 2.62
N ALA A 270 5.37 -12.82 2.34
CA ALA A 270 4.15 -12.69 3.12
C ALA A 270 3.23 -13.92 3.02
N LEU A 271 3.12 -14.53 1.83
CA LEU A 271 2.30 -15.73 1.62
C LEU A 271 2.86 -16.97 2.34
N PHE A 272 4.19 -17.11 2.44
CA PHE A 272 4.84 -18.27 3.07
C PHE A 272 5.28 -18.07 4.51
N PHE A 273 5.24 -16.84 5.03
CA PHE A 273 5.70 -16.51 6.38
C PHE A 273 5.21 -17.54 7.43
N PRO A 274 6.10 -18.06 8.30
CA PRO A 274 7.51 -17.68 8.49
C PRO A 274 8.54 -18.40 7.60
N GLU A 275 8.09 -19.27 6.68
CA GLU A 275 8.98 -20.04 5.84
C GLU A 275 9.46 -19.26 4.61
N ARG A 276 10.63 -19.64 4.08
CA ARG A 276 11.10 -19.20 2.76
C ARG A 276 10.99 -20.35 1.77
N ARG A 277 10.62 -20.04 0.53
CA ARG A 277 10.58 -20.97 -0.60
C ARG A 277 11.41 -20.45 -1.75
N LYS A 278 11.89 -21.35 -2.60
CA LYS A 278 12.64 -20.99 -3.81
C LYS A 278 11.70 -20.23 -4.76
N SER A 279 12.01 -18.97 -5.05
CA SER A 279 11.31 -18.17 -6.06
C SER A 279 11.87 -18.42 -7.46
N GLY A 280 11.11 -18.05 -8.50
CA GLY A 280 11.61 -17.96 -9.89
C GLY A 280 12.46 -16.72 -10.19
N ILE A 281 12.71 -15.89 -9.17
CA ILE A 281 13.41 -14.61 -9.29
C ILE A 281 14.92 -14.87 -9.22
N ALA A 282 15.68 -14.25 -10.12
CA ALA A 282 17.12 -14.42 -10.18
C ALA A 282 17.78 -13.95 -8.86
N PRO A 283 18.78 -14.67 -8.34
CA PRO A 283 19.58 -14.19 -7.21
C PRO A 283 20.23 -12.83 -7.53
N LEU A 284 20.38 -11.99 -6.51
CA LEU A 284 21.13 -10.74 -6.64
C LEU A 284 22.60 -11.03 -6.95
N ASP A 285 23.10 -10.38 -7.99
CA ASP A 285 24.52 -10.39 -8.35
C ASP A 285 25.10 -9.02 -8.04
N LEU A 286 25.93 -8.93 -7.00
CA LEU A 286 26.47 -7.66 -6.52
C LEU A 286 27.44 -7.01 -7.53
N VAL A 287 28.12 -7.80 -8.36
CA VAL A 287 29.00 -7.27 -9.40
C VAL A 287 28.16 -6.62 -10.49
N LYS A 288 27.03 -7.22 -10.87
CA LYS A 288 26.07 -6.63 -11.82
C LYS A 288 25.30 -5.45 -11.26
N ALA A 289 24.99 -5.47 -9.96
CA ALA A 289 24.35 -4.36 -9.26
C ALA A 289 25.19 -3.08 -9.33
N GLY A 290 26.52 -3.22 -9.35
CA GLY A 290 27.43 -2.10 -9.45
C GLY A 290 27.40 -1.20 -8.21
N GLN A 291 27.40 0.12 -8.44
CA GLN A 291 27.48 1.09 -7.36
C GLN A 291 26.11 1.30 -6.68
N LEU A 292 26.08 1.14 -5.37
CA LEU A 292 24.94 1.50 -4.53
C LEU A 292 25.20 2.88 -3.91
N THR A 293 24.32 3.84 -4.16
CA THR A 293 24.44 5.22 -3.65
C THR A 293 23.30 5.54 -2.70
N PHE A 294 23.57 6.43 -1.74
CA PHE A 294 22.63 6.88 -0.72
C PHE A 294 22.74 8.40 -0.57
N GLU A 295 21.61 9.10 -0.60
CA GLU A 295 21.55 10.56 -0.47
C GLU A 295 20.33 10.99 0.38
N PRO A 296 20.36 12.16 1.04
CA PRO A 296 19.21 12.66 1.76
C PRO A 296 18.06 13.04 0.80
N PRO A 297 16.79 12.95 1.22
CA PRO A 297 15.67 13.44 0.42
C PRO A 297 15.66 14.97 0.34
N ASP A 298 15.33 15.52 -0.83
CA ASP A 298 15.12 16.96 -1.04
C ASP A 298 13.70 17.37 -0.61
N LEU A 299 13.57 17.84 0.63
CA LEU A 299 12.29 18.24 1.23
C LEU A 299 11.80 19.62 0.77
N ASP A 300 12.69 20.45 0.21
CA ASP A 300 12.34 21.80 -0.24
C ASP A 300 11.67 21.75 -1.62
N THR A 301 12.18 20.89 -2.50
CA THR A 301 11.60 20.66 -3.82
C THR A 301 10.40 19.70 -3.76
N PHE A 302 10.46 18.69 -2.89
CA PHE A 302 9.41 17.65 -2.75
C PHE A 302 8.76 17.67 -1.36
N PRO A 303 7.88 18.65 -1.08
CA PRO A 303 7.35 18.89 0.26
C PRO A 303 6.36 17.84 0.76
N CYS A 304 5.84 16.95 -0.11
CA CYS A 304 4.86 15.93 0.31
C CYS A 304 5.39 15.00 1.41
N LEU A 305 6.69 14.66 1.39
CA LEU A 305 7.29 13.87 2.45
C LEU A 305 7.20 14.62 3.80
N LYS A 306 7.49 15.92 3.82
CA LYS A 306 7.36 16.76 5.01
C LYS A 306 5.91 16.83 5.49
N LEU A 307 4.94 17.04 4.59
CA LEU A 307 3.51 17.08 4.92
C LEU A 307 3.04 15.76 5.56
N ALA A 308 3.49 14.61 5.06
CA ALA A 308 3.15 13.32 5.66
C ALA A 308 3.74 13.15 7.07
N LEU A 309 4.99 13.58 7.29
CA LEU A 309 5.60 13.56 8.62
C LEU A 309 4.83 14.46 9.61
N GLU A 310 4.39 15.64 9.17
CA GLU A 310 3.56 16.56 9.95
C GLU A 310 2.21 15.92 10.30
N ALA A 311 1.50 15.37 9.30
CA ALA A 311 0.22 14.69 9.50
C ALA A 311 0.34 13.51 10.49
N GLY A 312 1.39 12.70 10.35
CA GLY A 312 1.67 11.58 11.25
C GLY A 312 1.91 12.03 12.69
N LYS A 313 2.69 13.12 12.89
CA LYS A 313 2.95 13.69 14.22
C LYS A 313 1.71 14.32 14.86
N ILE A 314 0.85 14.97 14.06
CA ILE A 314 -0.45 15.49 14.53
C ILE A 314 -1.34 14.34 14.98
N GLY A 315 -1.36 13.24 14.22
CA GLY A 315 -2.14 12.05 14.53
C GLY A 315 -3.66 12.28 14.45
N GLY A 316 -4.41 11.44 15.17
CA GLY A 316 -5.88 11.44 15.11
C GLY A 316 -6.37 11.18 13.69
N THR A 317 -7.33 11.98 13.23
CA THR A 317 -7.87 11.90 11.85
C THR A 317 -7.00 12.60 10.79
N MET A 318 -5.92 13.30 11.15
CA MET A 318 -5.13 14.08 10.18
C MET A 318 -4.50 13.22 9.07
N PRO A 319 -3.91 12.04 9.35
CA PRO A 319 -3.41 11.16 8.29
C PRO A 319 -4.47 10.69 7.28
N ALA A 320 -5.73 10.52 7.73
CA ALA A 320 -6.83 10.17 6.83
C ALA A 320 -7.14 11.33 5.85
N VAL A 321 -7.13 12.56 6.35
CA VAL A 321 -7.31 13.76 5.52
C VAL A 321 -6.16 13.95 4.54
N LEU A 322 -4.90 13.79 5.00
CA LEU A 322 -3.72 13.82 4.12
C LEU A 322 -3.87 12.80 2.98
N ASN A 323 -4.20 11.55 3.31
CA ASN A 323 -4.36 10.49 2.31
C ASN A 323 -5.48 10.80 1.32
N ALA A 324 -6.64 11.22 1.82
CA ALA A 324 -7.79 11.59 1.01
C ALA A 324 -7.48 12.74 0.04
N ALA A 325 -6.88 13.82 0.55
CA ALA A 325 -6.48 14.96 -0.26
C ALA A 325 -5.44 14.57 -1.31
N ASN A 326 -4.48 13.72 -0.95
CA ASN A 326 -3.49 13.20 -1.89
C ASN A 326 -4.14 12.38 -3.01
N GLU A 327 -5.06 11.46 -2.69
CA GLU A 327 -5.75 10.67 -3.71
C GLU A 327 -6.50 11.54 -4.71
N VAL A 328 -7.26 12.54 -4.23
CA VAL A 328 -8.00 13.48 -5.09
C VAL A 328 -7.06 14.33 -5.92
N ALA A 329 -6.00 14.88 -5.32
CA ALA A 329 -5.03 15.71 -6.04
C ALA A 329 -4.28 14.92 -7.12
N VAL A 330 -3.87 13.69 -6.83
CA VAL A 330 -3.21 12.81 -7.80
C VAL A 330 -4.15 12.44 -8.94
N GLU A 331 -5.41 12.11 -8.66
CA GLU A 331 -6.41 11.84 -9.70
C GLU A 331 -6.64 13.07 -10.59
N ALA A 332 -6.75 14.26 -9.98
CA ALA A 332 -6.88 15.51 -10.72
C ALA A 332 -5.65 15.82 -11.59
N PHE A 333 -4.43 15.57 -11.09
CA PHE A 333 -3.20 15.73 -11.86
C PHE A 333 -3.16 14.75 -13.04
N LEU A 334 -3.43 13.46 -12.79
CA LEU A 334 -3.49 12.43 -13.83
C LEU A 334 -4.53 12.75 -14.90
N GLY A 335 -5.65 13.39 -14.51
CA GLY A 335 -6.69 13.87 -15.41
C GLY A 335 -6.37 15.21 -16.11
N GLY A 336 -5.18 15.77 -15.92
CA GLY A 336 -4.75 17.04 -16.53
C GLY A 336 -5.47 18.28 -15.99
N LYS A 337 -6.16 18.17 -14.83
CA LYS A 337 -6.95 19.27 -14.24
C LYS A 337 -6.10 20.21 -13.38
N ILE A 338 -4.99 19.73 -12.83
CA ILE A 338 -4.08 20.53 -12.01
C ILE A 338 -2.63 20.29 -12.42
N SER A 339 -1.74 21.22 -12.06
CA SER A 339 -0.30 21.04 -12.25
C SER A 339 0.32 20.12 -11.20
N PHE A 340 1.52 19.59 -11.46
CA PHE A 340 2.26 18.77 -10.50
C PHE A 340 2.51 19.49 -9.16
N LEU A 341 2.82 20.80 -9.22
CA LEU A 341 3.08 21.61 -8.03
C LEU A 341 1.81 21.93 -7.23
N ALA A 342 0.62 21.81 -7.82
CA ALA A 342 -0.63 22.00 -7.09
C ALA A 342 -0.93 20.83 -6.13
N ILE A 343 -0.35 19.64 -6.34
CA ILE A 343 -0.55 18.48 -5.46
C ILE A 343 -0.20 18.80 -3.99
N PRO A 344 1.05 19.19 -3.66
CA PRO A 344 1.38 19.52 -2.26
C PRO A 344 0.64 20.74 -1.72
N GLU A 345 0.28 21.70 -2.57
CA GLU A 345 -0.48 22.89 -2.15
C GLU A 345 -1.88 22.52 -1.66
N LEU A 346 -2.61 21.72 -2.45
CA LEU A 346 -3.95 21.25 -2.12
C LEU A 346 -3.96 20.38 -0.86
N ILE A 347 -2.96 19.49 -0.73
CA ILE A 347 -2.81 18.64 0.46
C ILE A 347 -2.60 19.50 1.71
N SER A 348 -1.69 20.48 1.64
CA SER A 348 -1.43 21.41 2.75
C SER A 348 -2.67 22.21 3.13
N GLU A 349 -3.40 22.76 2.15
CA GLU A 349 -4.64 23.51 2.38
C GLU A 349 -5.73 22.64 3.03
N ALA A 350 -5.88 21.39 2.59
CA ALA A 350 -6.83 20.46 3.19
C ALA A 350 -6.47 20.11 4.65
N MET A 351 -5.19 19.84 4.92
CA MET A 351 -4.69 19.60 6.27
C MET A 351 -4.93 20.81 7.19
N ASN A 352 -4.60 22.02 6.74
CA ASN A 352 -4.75 23.24 7.52
C ASN A 352 -6.21 23.61 7.79
N SER A 353 -7.12 23.16 6.93
CA SER A 353 -8.57 23.39 7.07
C SER A 353 -9.25 22.38 8.02
N HIS A 354 -8.56 21.28 8.37
CA HIS A 354 -9.12 20.22 9.20
C HIS A 354 -8.84 20.45 10.68
N LEU A 355 -9.83 20.19 11.53
CA LEU A 355 -9.63 20.09 12.97
C LEU A 355 -9.49 18.61 13.36
N PRO A 356 -8.29 18.11 13.73
CA PRO A 356 -8.08 16.70 13.98
C PRO A 356 -8.86 16.21 15.18
N ARG A 357 -9.56 15.08 15.02
CA ARG A 357 -10.17 14.37 16.14
C ARG A 357 -9.17 13.35 16.70
N PRO A 358 -8.82 13.43 18.00
CA PRO A 358 -7.93 12.46 18.62
C PRO A 358 -8.66 11.13 18.86
N ALA A 359 -7.90 10.03 18.86
CA ALA A 359 -8.39 8.66 19.11
C ALA A 359 -9.69 8.30 18.36
N PRO A 360 -9.75 8.48 17.02
CA PRO A 360 -10.98 8.30 16.29
C PRO A 360 -11.39 6.83 16.20
N GLU A 361 -12.70 6.60 16.20
CA GLU A 361 -13.29 5.31 15.83
C GLU A 361 -13.32 5.14 14.31
N LEU A 362 -13.61 3.92 13.83
CA LEU A 362 -13.62 3.61 12.39
C LEU A 362 -14.48 4.59 11.58
N GLU A 363 -15.71 4.85 12.02
CA GLU A 363 -16.63 5.73 11.29
C GLU A 363 -16.14 7.18 11.24
N GLU A 364 -15.36 7.61 12.24
CA GLU A 364 -14.80 8.96 12.30
C GLU A 364 -13.60 9.12 11.37
N ILE A 365 -12.80 8.05 11.21
CA ILE A 365 -11.74 8.00 10.21
C ILE A 365 -12.33 8.04 8.80
N LEU A 366 -13.37 7.24 8.55
CA LEU A 366 -14.05 7.22 7.24
C LEU A 366 -14.73 8.55 6.94
N ALA A 367 -15.34 9.19 7.94
CA ALA A 367 -15.91 10.53 7.79
C ALA A 367 -14.85 11.60 7.51
N ALA A 368 -13.66 11.49 8.13
CA ALA A 368 -12.54 12.39 7.87
C ALA A 368 -11.95 12.20 6.45
N ASP A 369 -11.84 10.97 5.97
CA ASP A 369 -11.44 10.69 4.58
C ASP A 369 -12.45 11.31 3.60
N GLU A 370 -13.75 11.06 3.79
CA GLU A 370 -14.82 11.62 2.95
C GLU A 370 -14.82 13.16 2.97
N TRP A 371 -14.63 13.76 4.15
CA TRP A 371 -14.48 15.21 4.28
C TRP A 371 -13.25 15.72 3.52
N GLY A 372 -12.10 15.06 3.67
CA GLY A 372 -10.86 15.42 3.00
C GLY A 372 -10.97 15.37 1.48
N ARG A 373 -11.68 14.36 0.95
CA ARG A 373 -11.97 14.25 -0.49
C ARG A 373 -12.81 15.43 -0.97
N LYS A 374 -13.98 15.63 -0.37
CA LYS A 374 -14.92 16.71 -0.76
C LYS A 374 -14.31 18.09 -0.63
N HIS A 375 -13.52 18.33 0.41
CA HIS A 375 -12.86 19.61 0.62
C HIS A 375 -11.80 19.86 -0.46
N THR A 376 -11.00 18.85 -0.77
CA THR A 376 -9.98 18.94 -1.84
C THR A 376 -10.60 19.14 -3.22
N GLU A 377 -11.71 18.46 -3.52
CA GLU A 377 -12.49 18.68 -4.75
C GLU A 377 -12.95 20.13 -4.88
N ARG A 378 -13.51 20.72 -3.81
CA ARG A 378 -13.89 22.14 -3.79
C ARG A 378 -12.70 23.08 -3.99
N LEU A 379 -11.56 22.79 -3.37
CA LEU A 379 -10.35 23.60 -3.56
C LEU A 379 -9.87 23.57 -5.03
N ILE A 380 -10.01 22.43 -5.71
CA ILE A 380 -9.71 22.30 -7.14
C ILE A 380 -10.71 23.11 -7.97
N GLU A 381 -12.01 23.01 -7.68
CA GLU A 381 -13.06 23.78 -8.36
C GLU A 381 -12.85 25.30 -8.23
N MET A 382 -12.38 25.78 -7.09
CA MET A 382 -12.10 27.21 -6.86
C MET A 382 -10.87 27.75 -7.61
N ARG A 383 -9.98 26.86 -8.07
CA ARG A 383 -8.75 27.23 -8.81
C ARG A 383 -8.94 27.21 -10.33
N ASN A 384 -9.96 26.50 -10.81
CA ASN A 384 -10.39 26.48 -12.21
C ASN A 384 -11.33 27.65 -12.50
#